data_AF-A0A2N2ZXF8-F1
#
_entry.id   AF-A0A2N2ZXF8-F1
#
_cell.length_a   1.000
_cell.length_b   1.000
_cell.length_c   1.000
_cell.angle_alpha   90.00
_cell.angle_beta   90.00
_cell.angle_gamma   90.00
#
_symmetry.space_group_name_H-M   'P 1'
#
loop_
_entity.id
_entity.type
_entity.pdbx_description
1 polymer ?
#
loop_
_entity_poly.entity_id
_entity_poly.type
_entity_poly.pdbx_seq_one_letter_code
_entity_poly.pdbx_strand_id
1 'polypeptide(L)'
;MLYSKEFVEIVKNGVGNYYIGIGNPDANILIVGKESAISDDKIDDKISYRNNASDWDKHIEDNTCQTLSYLVHKKGDKNLDNEIFDKDHPLFKGWGRNTWSKYQQLYDFINGYKTQKFYVNFLKNVFTTEINDSPSPKTSSANKKGLSQRKELFKNSAFIQKFPVVVLACSDYIDNVNAKEINEIFGVTYDGDEKGKHLYSSGNWFYTHHDSTGQKLVIHTRQLSANVDGKMLEDMGKVIREHLKQHS
;
A
#
# COMPACT_ATOMS: atom_id res chain seq x y z
N MET A 1 0.34 0.41 -25.02
CA MET A 1 1.00 1.17 -23.95
C MET A 1 1.02 0.28 -22.72
N LEU A 2 2.16 0.23 -22.02
CA LEU A 2 2.30 -0.54 -20.78
C LEU A 2 1.42 0.00 -19.63
N TYR A 3 0.96 1.24 -19.73
CA TYR A 3 0.25 1.95 -18.68
C TYR A 3 -1.14 2.42 -19.11
N SER A 4 -2.09 2.38 -18.18
CA SER A 4 -3.44 2.95 -18.37
C SER A 4 -3.39 4.48 -18.48
N LYS A 5 -4.38 5.07 -19.16
CA LYS A 5 -4.43 6.53 -19.33
C LYS A 5 -4.53 7.28 -18.00
N GLU A 6 -5.29 6.73 -17.07
CA GLU A 6 -5.51 7.26 -15.73
C GLU A 6 -4.19 7.26 -14.94
N PHE A 7 -3.36 6.23 -15.10
CA PHE A 7 -2.05 6.19 -14.45
C PHE A 7 -1.08 7.22 -15.06
N VAL A 8 -1.07 7.36 -16.38
CA VAL A 8 -0.24 8.39 -17.04
C VAL A 8 -0.66 9.80 -16.57
N GLU A 9 -1.95 10.05 -16.42
CA GLU A 9 -2.47 11.33 -15.95
C GLU A 9 -2.05 11.65 -14.51
N ILE A 10 -2.21 10.71 -13.57
CA ILE A 10 -1.82 10.95 -12.17
C ILE A 10 -0.30 11.14 -12.04
N VAL A 11 0.51 10.42 -12.83
CA VAL A 11 1.97 10.58 -12.84
C VAL A 11 2.36 11.98 -13.31
N LYS A 12 1.84 12.43 -14.46
CA LYS A 12 2.11 13.78 -14.98
C LYS A 12 1.74 14.88 -13.99
N ASN A 13 0.60 14.75 -13.32
CA ASN A 13 0.17 15.70 -12.30
C ASN A 13 1.02 15.63 -11.01
N GLY A 14 1.65 14.50 -10.73
CA GLY A 14 2.48 14.31 -9.53
C GLY A 14 3.93 14.75 -9.69
N VAL A 15 4.46 14.89 -10.91
CA VAL A 15 5.84 15.36 -11.14
C VAL A 15 6.07 16.70 -10.43
N GLY A 16 7.01 16.71 -9.48
CA GLY A 16 7.34 17.87 -8.65
C GLY A 16 6.31 18.23 -7.56
N ASN A 17 5.18 17.52 -7.49
CA ASN A 17 4.05 17.89 -6.61
C ASN A 17 3.83 16.87 -5.49
N TYR A 18 3.77 15.58 -5.80
CA TYR A 18 3.44 14.56 -4.81
C TYR A 18 3.96 13.16 -5.16
N TYR A 19 4.11 12.33 -4.13
CA TYR A 19 4.43 10.92 -4.27
C TYR A 19 3.28 10.15 -4.93
N ILE A 20 3.58 9.27 -5.89
CA ILE A 20 2.58 8.43 -6.56
C ILE A 20 2.40 7.12 -5.79
N GLY A 21 3.47 6.37 -5.61
CA GLY A 21 3.43 5.01 -5.09
C GLY A 21 4.46 4.08 -5.72
N ILE A 22 4.40 2.81 -5.34
CA ILE A 22 5.20 1.73 -5.92
C ILE A 22 4.34 0.48 -6.14
N GLY A 23 4.69 -0.33 -7.14
CA GLY A 23 4.00 -1.58 -7.46
C GLY A 23 3.35 -1.56 -8.83
N ASN A 24 2.49 -2.54 -9.11
CA ASN A 24 1.83 -2.68 -10.41
C ASN A 24 0.62 -1.73 -10.49
N PRO A 25 0.62 -0.70 -11.37
CA PRO A 25 -0.50 0.24 -11.50
C PRO A 25 -1.77 -0.38 -12.11
N ASP A 26 -1.68 -1.58 -12.68
CA ASP A 26 -2.82 -2.33 -13.21
C ASP A 26 -3.25 -3.48 -12.27
N ALA A 27 -2.75 -3.47 -11.03
CA ALA A 27 -3.23 -4.37 -9.99
C ALA A 27 -4.69 -4.13 -9.61
N ASN A 28 -5.32 -5.15 -9.06
CA ASN A 28 -6.67 -5.05 -8.49
C ASN A 28 -6.69 -4.57 -7.03
N ILE A 29 -5.53 -4.52 -6.38
CA ILE A 29 -5.42 -4.18 -4.95
C ILE A 29 -4.55 -2.93 -4.79
N LEU A 30 -5.09 -1.92 -4.11
CA LEU A 30 -4.38 -0.77 -3.60
C LEU A 30 -4.18 -0.91 -2.09
N ILE A 31 -2.95 -0.78 -1.60
CA ILE A 31 -2.68 -0.65 -0.15
C ILE A 31 -2.19 0.76 0.15
N VAL A 32 -2.83 1.41 1.11
CA VAL A 32 -2.57 2.79 1.50
C VAL A 32 -2.01 2.81 2.92
N GLY A 33 -0.75 3.20 3.06
CA GLY A 33 -0.11 3.42 4.35
C GLY A 33 -0.38 4.82 4.93
N LYS A 34 0.22 5.09 6.10
CA LYS A 34 0.20 6.43 6.71
C LYS A 34 1.18 7.35 5.99
N GLU A 35 2.46 7.16 6.28
CA GLU A 35 3.60 7.84 5.66
C GLU A 35 4.76 6.85 5.54
N SER A 36 5.66 7.11 4.60
CA SER A 36 6.93 6.39 4.53
C SER A 36 7.84 6.76 5.72
N ALA A 37 8.44 5.73 6.34
CA ALA A 37 9.28 5.87 7.53
C ALA A 37 10.71 6.32 7.18
N ILE A 38 10.85 7.55 6.67
CA ILE A 38 12.13 8.15 6.27
C ILE A 38 12.54 9.20 7.31
N SER A 39 13.74 9.07 7.87
CA SER A 39 14.26 10.04 8.85
C SER A 39 14.91 11.25 8.19
N ASP A 40 15.09 12.33 8.96
CA ASP A 40 15.55 13.61 8.39
C ASP A 40 16.97 13.59 7.83
N ASP A 41 17.81 12.72 8.38
CA ASP A 41 19.20 12.48 8.02
C ASP A 41 19.37 11.56 6.79
N LYS A 42 18.29 10.95 6.30
CA LYS A 42 18.30 10.07 5.11
C LYS A 42 18.01 10.86 3.84
N ILE A 43 18.99 11.67 3.43
CA ILE A 43 18.84 12.59 2.29
C ILE A 43 18.52 11.85 0.99
N ASP A 44 19.23 10.75 0.70
CA ASP A 44 19.03 9.98 -0.53
C ASP A 44 17.62 9.36 -0.60
N ASP A 45 17.13 8.79 0.51
CA ASP A 45 15.79 8.23 0.60
C ASP A 45 14.72 9.31 0.37
N LYS A 46 14.93 10.52 0.90
CA LYS A 46 14.04 11.67 0.66
C LYS A 46 14.06 12.13 -0.79
N ILE A 47 15.23 12.17 -1.42
CA ILE A 47 15.35 12.53 -2.84
C ILE A 47 14.62 11.50 -3.69
N SER A 48 14.85 10.21 -3.46
CA SER A 48 14.15 9.13 -4.16
C SER A 48 12.63 9.21 -3.95
N TYR A 49 12.17 9.45 -2.72
CA TYR A 49 10.75 9.62 -2.44
C TYR A 49 10.14 10.81 -3.22
N ARG A 50 10.81 11.96 -3.26
CA ARG A 50 10.34 13.15 -4.01
C ARG A 50 10.39 12.96 -5.53
N ASN A 51 11.36 12.20 -6.02
CA ASN A 51 11.51 11.92 -7.44
C ASN A 51 10.58 10.80 -7.93
N ASN A 52 9.82 10.14 -7.05
CA ASN A 52 8.98 9.00 -7.41
C ASN A 52 8.07 9.26 -8.62
N ALA A 53 7.45 10.44 -8.72
CA ALA A 53 6.62 10.78 -9.88
C ALA A 53 7.46 10.93 -11.17
N SER A 54 8.62 11.58 -11.08
CA SER A 54 9.55 11.72 -12.21
C SER A 54 10.12 10.37 -12.66
N ASP A 55 10.40 9.46 -11.72
CA ASP A 55 10.85 8.10 -12.02
C ASP A 55 9.77 7.32 -12.76
N TRP A 56 8.49 7.47 -12.37
CA TRP A 56 7.36 6.91 -13.09
C TRP A 56 7.18 7.52 -14.49
N ASP A 57 7.34 8.83 -14.62
CA ASP A 57 7.23 9.52 -15.91
C ASP A 57 8.29 8.97 -16.89
N LYS A 58 9.52 8.80 -16.42
CA LYS A 58 10.58 8.13 -17.18
C LYS A 58 10.24 6.69 -17.56
N HIS A 59 9.68 5.89 -16.63
CA HIS A 59 9.25 4.54 -16.96
C HIS A 59 8.18 4.51 -18.07
N ILE A 60 7.26 5.48 -18.06
CA ILE A 60 6.24 5.64 -19.10
C ILE A 60 6.89 5.97 -20.46
N GLU A 61 7.83 6.94 -20.49
CA GLU A 61 8.56 7.33 -21.70
C GLU A 61 9.39 6.18 -22.29
N ASP A 62 10.14 5.47 -21.43
CA ASP A 62 11.01 4.37 -21.82
C ASP A 62 10.26 3.06 -22.07
N ASN A 63 8.94 3.01 -21.81
CA ASN A 63 8.10 1.80 -21.85
C ASN A 63 8.70 0.65 -21.00
N THR A 64 9.21 0.99 -19.82
CA THR A 64 9.77 0.07 -18.81
C THR A 64 8.89 0.05 -17.56
N CYS A 65 9.25 -0.71 -16.52
CA CYS A 65 8.55 -0.67 -15.22
C CYS A 65 9.51 -0.81 -14.04
N GLN A 66 9.01 -0.53 -12.85
CA GLN A 66 9.74 -0.77 -11.60
C GLN A 66 10.00 -2.26 -11.37
N THR A 67 11.02 -2.58 -10.58
CA THR A 67 11.26 -3.95 -10.10
C THR A 67 10.16 -4.38 -9.13
N LEU A 68 9.28 -5.28 -9.58
CA LEU A 68 8.12 -5.76 -8.81
C LEU A 68 8.38 -7.00 -7.94
N SER A 69 9.58 -7.59 -8.04
CA SER A 69 9.98 -8.66 -7.13
C SER A 69 11.48 -8.71 -6.91
N TYR A 70 11.89 -8.97 -5.67
CA TYR A 70 13.29 -9.00 -5.29
C TYR A 70 13.51 -9.80 -4.00
N LEU A 71 14.74 -10.30 -3.87
CA LEU A 71 15.23 -10.89 -2.63
C LEU A 71 15.62 -9.80 -1.63
N VAL A 72 15.19 -9.99 -0.38
CA VAL A 72 15.67 -9.22 0.76
C VAL A 72 16.94 -9.88 1.26
N HIS A 73 18.04 -9.59 0.57
CA HIS A 73 19.34 -10.22 0.79
C HIS A 73 19.98 -9.80 2.11
N LYS A 74 20.86 -10.67 2.60
CA LYS A 74 21.84 -10.40 3.64
C LYS A 74 23.19 -10.09 2.99
N LYS A 75 24.01 -9.29 3.67
CA LYS A 75 25.45 -9.18 3.33
C LYS A 75 26.08 -10.58 3.25
N GLY A 76 26.78 -10.85 2.17
CA GLY A 76 27.39 -12.16 1.90
C GLY A 76 26.57 -13.06 0.97
N ASP A 77 25.28 -12.77 0.76
CA ASP A 77 24.48 -13.48 -0.24
C ASP A 77 24.96 -13.15 -1.67
N LYS A 78 24.74 -14.06 -2.61
CA LYS A 78 25.07 -13.86 -4.04
C LYS A 78 23.87 -13.33 -4.83
N ASN A 79 24.11 -12.41 -5.75
CA ASN A 79 23.12 -12.00 -6.75
C ASN A 79 23.08 -13.01 -7.93
N LEU A 80 22.25 -12.73 -8.95
CA LEU A 80 22.09 -13.61 -10.12
C LEU A 80 23.38 -13.77 -10.94
N ASP A 81 24.28 -12.79 -10.87
CA ASP A 81 25.57 -12.77 -11.55
C ASP A 81 26.70 -13.37 -10.69
N ASN A 82 26.36 -14.03 -9.57
CA ASN A 82 27.26 -14.59 -8.57
C ASN A 82 28.12 -13.56 -7.80
N GLU A 83 27.82 -12.27 -7.89
CA GLU A 83 28.47 -11.23 -7.09
C GLU A 83 27.91 -11.20 -5.67
N ILE A 84 28.78 -10.91 -4.69
CA ILE A 84 28.40 -10.90 -3.28
C ILE A 84 27.87 -9.53 -2.89
N PHE A 85 26.69 -9.48 -2.26
CA PHE A 85 26.17 -8.25 -1.66
C PHE A 85 27.07 -7.79 -0.51
N ASP A 86 27.54 -6.54 -0.61
CA ASP A 86 28.44 -5.90 0.35
C ASP A 86 27.73 -5.38 1.61
N LYS A 87 26.41 -5.23 1.53
CA LYS A 87 25.51 -4.74 2.59
C LYS A 87 24.23 -5.56 2.69
N ASP A 88 23.56 -5.46 3.84
CA ASP A 88 22.22 -6.02 4.00
C ASP A 88 21.21 -5.19 3.22
N HIS A 89 20.19 -5.85 2.66
CA HIS A 89 19.01 -5.14 2.18
C HIS A 89 18.35 -4.38 3.35
N PRO A 90 17.86 -3.14 3.16
CA PRO A 90 17.27 -2.33 4.26
C PRO A 90 16.17 -3.04 5.06
N LEU A 91 15.39 -3.89 4.38
CA LEU A 91 14.31 -4.67 5.00
C LEU A 91 14.78 -5.91 5.79
N PHE A 92 16.03 -6.36 5.63
CA PHE A 92 16.51 -7.65 6.16
C PHE A 92 16.38 -7.73 7.69
N LYS A 93 16.95 -6.75 8.41
CA LYS A 93 16.95 -6.71 9.89
C LYS A 93 15.55 -6.64 10.50
N GLY A 94 14.61 -6.03 9.78
CA GLY A 94 13.22 -5.84 10.23
C GLY A 94 12.23 -6.89 9.72
N TRP A 95 12.68 -7.89 8.95
CA TRP A 95 11.77 -8.84 8.30
C TRP A 95 10.90 -9.58 9.32
N GLY A 96 9.61 -9.71 9.02
CA GLY A 96 8.57 -10.25 9.91
C GLY A 96 7.91 -9.21 10.81
N ARG A 97 8.54 -8.04 11.00
CA ARG A 97 8.03 -6.92 11.80
C ARG A 97 7.78 -5.66 10.97
N ASN A 98 8.50 -5.47 9.87
CA ASN A 98 8.33 -4.33 8.99
C ASN A 98 7.06 -4.45 8.12
N THR A 99 6.58 -3.32 7.63
CA THR A 99 5.37 -3.22 6.83
C THR A 99 5.42 -4.06 5.55
N TRP A 100 6.56 -4.11 4.85
CA TRP A 100 6.71 -4.89 3.61
C TRP A 100 6.52 -6.39 3.86
N SER A 101 7.05 -6.91 4.96
CA SER A 101 6.86 -8.30 5.34
C SER A 101 5.41 -8.62 5.74
N LYS A 102 4.67 -7.64 6.27
CA LYS A 102 3.22 -7.78 6.53
C LYS A 102 2.40 -7.71 5.25
N TYR A 103 2.74 -6.83 4.31
CA TYR A 103 2.09 -6.81 2.99
C TYR A 103 2.35 -8.09 2.21
N GLN A 104 3.57 -8.60 2.24
CA GLN A 104 3.89 -9.92 1.67
C GLN A 104 3.07 -11.04 2.32
N GLN A 105 2.94 -11.04 3.66
CA GLN A 105 2.16 -12.03 4.38
C GLN A 105 0.65 -11.93 4.06
N LEU A 106 0.10 -10.71 3.95
CA LEU A 106 -1.28 -10.51 3.51
C LEU A 106 -1.49 -11.05 2.10
N TYR A 107 -0.57 -10.73 1.18
CA TYR A 107 -0.61 -11.22 -0.19
C TYR A 107 -0.56 -12.77 -0.25
N ASP A 108 0.30 -13.40 0.54
CA ASP A 108 0.33 -14.86 0.68
C ASP A 108 -1.04 -15.43 1.10
N PHE A 109 -1.68 -14.82 2.10
CA PHE A 109 -3.02 -15.23 2.54
C PHE A 109 -4.10 -15.03 1.47
N ILE A 110 -4.04 -13.92 0.72
CA ILE A 110 -4.93 -13.65 -0.41
C ILE A 110 -4.80 -14.74 -1.48
N ASN A 111 -3.60 -15.27 -1.73
CA ASN A 111 -3.41 -16.30 -2.75
C ASN A 111 -3.54 -17.74 -2.21
N GLY A 112 -3.59 -17.91 -0.88
CA GLY A 112 -3.68 -19.23 -0.25
C GLY A 112 -2.39 -20.05 -0.35
N TYR A 113 -1.24 -19.41 -0.59
CA TYR A 113 0.07 -20.05 -0.55
C TYR A 113 1.05 -19.20 0.23
N LYS A 114 2.19 -19.78 0.61
CA LYS A 114 3.25 -19.05 1.32
C LYS A 114 4.44 -18.81 0.40
N THR A 115 4.82 -17.55 0.25
CA THR A 115 6.03 -17.16 -0.47
C THR A 115 7.26 -17.53 0.35
N GLN A 116 8.39 -17.79 -0.33
CA GLN A 116 9.65 -18.03 0.34
C GLN A 116 10.02 -16.86 1.28
N LYS A 117 10.75 -17.17 2.35
CA LYS A 117 11.21 -16.15 3.30
C LYS A 117 12.13 -15.14 2.61
N PHE A 118 12.10 -13.88 3.04
CA PHE A 118 12.95 -12.80 2.53
C PHE A 118 12.77 -12.54 1.03
N TYR A 119 11.54 -12.60 0.55
CA TYR A 119 11.23 -12.31 -0.83
C TYR A 119 10.00 -11.43 -0.91
N VAL A 120 10.10 -10.38 -1.71
CA VAL A 120 8.99 -9.49 -2.03
C VAL A 120 8.54 -9.83 -3.44
N ASN A 121 7.26 -10.18 -3.60
CA ASN A 121 6.60 -10.33 -4.90
C ASN A 121 5.17 -9.78 -4.92
N PHE A 122 4.63 -9.34 -3.78
CA PHE A 122 3.27 -8.80 -3.70
C PHE A 122 3.06 -7.60 -4.66
N LEU A 123 4.11 -6.81 -4.91
CA LEU A 123 4.09 -5.66 -5.82
C LEU A 123 3.71 -6.02 -7.27
N LYS A 124 3.78 -7.30 -7.68
CA LYS A 124 3.28 -7.74 -8.98
C LYS A 124 1.77 -7.62 -9.13
N ASN A 125 1.03 -7.69 -8.03
CA ASN A 125 -0.43 -7.74 -8.00
C ASN A 125 -1.03 -6.73 -7.02
N VAL A 126 -0.21 -5.78 -6.55
CA VAL A 126 -0.58 -4.75 -5.59
C VAL A 126 0.10 -3.45 -6.01
N PHE A 127 -0.64 -2.35 -5.94
CA PHE A 127 -0.08 -1.01 -5.90
C PHE A 127 -0.09 -0.50 -4.46
N THR A 128 0.94 0.25 -4.06
CA THR A 128 1.01 0.83 -2.72
C THR A 128 1.29 2.32 -2.78
N THR A 129 0.68 3.07 -1.86
CA THR A 129 0.88 4.52 -1.73
C THR A 129 0.66 4.96 -0.28
N GLU A 130 0.82 6.24 0.00
CA GLU A 130 0.66 6.85 1.32
C GLU A 130 -0.46 7.90 1.33
N ILE A 131 -1.25 7.94 2.40
CA ILE A 131 -2.28 8.98 2.60
C ILE A 131 -1.69 10.28 3.16
N ASN A 132 -0.49 10.23 3.74
CA ASN A 132 0.26 11.41 4.17
C ASN A 132 1.55 11.53 3.37
N ASP A 133 1.58 12.52 2.49
CA ASP A 133 2.72 12.79 1.61
C ASP A 133 3.79 13.65 2.31
N SER A 134 4.17 13.21 3.50
CA SER A 134 5.17 13.87 4.34
C SER A 134 5.86 12.80 5.17
N PRO A 135 6.94 12.19 4.62
CA PRO A 135 7.66 11.11 5.29
C PRO A 135 8.09 11.50 6.70
N SER A 136 7.92 10.57 7.63
CA SER A 136 8.34 10.73 9.02
C SER A 136 8.64 9.36 9.61
N PRO A 137 9.72 9.20 10.39
CA PRO A 137 10.04 7.92 11.03
C PRO A 137 9.04 7.56 12.13
N LYS A 138 8.27 8.55 12.64
CA LYS A 138 7.27 8.37 13.69
C LYS A 138 5.99 9.14 13.35
N THR A 139 4.85 8.45 13.40
CA THR A 139 3.52 9.04 13.22
C THR A 139 3.21 10.15 14.22
N SER A 140 3.71 10.07 15.46
CA SER A 140 3.45 11.08 16.49
C SER A 140 4.07 12.45 16.17
N SER A 141 5.10 12.49 15.32
CA SER A 141 5.78 13.71 14.88
C SER A 141 5.55 14.02 13.40
N ALA A 142 4.68 13.27 12.72
CA ALA A 142 4.43 13.45 11.30
C ALA A 142 3.71 14.78 11.05
N ASN A 143 4.15 15.50 10.01
CA ASN A 143 3.42 16.67 9.51
C ASN A 143 2.16 16.18 8.78
N LYS A 144 0.99 16.58 9.28
CA LYS A 144 -0.32 16.16 8.76
C LYS A 144 -1.03 17.24 7.93
N LYS A 145 -0.39 18.39 7.68
CA LYS A 145 -1.00 19.53 6.99
C LYS A 145 -1.50 19.20 5.57
N GLY A 146 -0.87 18.23 4.91
CA GLY A 146 -1.22 17.79 3.55
C GLY A 146 -2.34 16.75 3.46
N LEU A 147 -2.86 16.25 4.60
CA LEU A 147 -3.82 15.14 4.60
C LEU A 147 -5.11 15.49 3.84
N SER A 148 -5.65 16.71 4.03
CA SER A 148 -6.89 17.11 3.36
C SER A 148 -6.72 17.16 1.84
N GLN A 149 -5.62 17.73 1.34
CA GLN A 149 -5.32 17.74 -0.09
C GLN A 149 -5.13 16.32 -0.64
N ARG A 150 -4.50 15.44 0.14
CA ARG A 150 -4.29 14.04 -0.27
C ARG A 150 -5.60 13.27 -0.32
N LYS A 151 -6.52 13.46 0.63
CA LYS A 151 -7.87 12.88 0.60
C LYS A 151 -8.66 13.35 -0.62
N GLU A 152 -8.57 14.64 -0.97
CA GLU A 152 -9.17 15.17 -2.19
C GLU A 152 -8.56 14.57 -3.45
N LEU A 153 -7.24 14.38 -3.50
CA LEU A 153 -6.60 13.66 -4.61
C LEU A 153 -7.15 12.23 -4.73
N PHE A 154 -7.31 11.53 -3.61
CA PHE A 154 -7.85 10.17 -3.61
C PHE A 154 -9.27 10.13 -4.15
N LYS A 155 -10.12 11.06 -3.70
CA LYS A 155 -11.51 11.17 -4.13
C LYS A 155 -11.64 11.45 -5.62
N ASN A 156 -10.80 12.34 -6.16
CA ASN A 156 -10.94 12.85 -7.52
C ASN A 156 -10.05 12.12 -8.56
N SER A 157 -9.12 11.28 -8.13
CA SER A 157 -8.23 10.56 -9.04
C SER A 157 -8.90 9.32 -9.62
N ALA A 158 -9.12 9.31 -10.95
CA ALA A 158 -9.60 8.13 -11.67
C ALA A 158 -8.70 6.91 -11.46
N PHE A 159 -7.38 7.11 -11.36
CA PHE A 159 -6.43 6.04 -11.09
C PHE A 159 -6.66 5.39 -9.71
N ILE A 160 -6.84 6.20 -8.66
CA ILE A 160 -7.05 5.67 -7.30
C ILE A 160 -8.45 5.04 -7.19
N GLN A 161 -9.44 5.65 -7.83
CA GLN A 161 -10.82 5.17 -7.81
C GLN A 161 -11.02 3.88 -8.61
N LYS A 162 -10.15 3.52 -9.56
CA LYS A 162 -10.33 2.29 -10.36
C LYS A 162 -10.12 0.99 -9.58
N PHE A 163 -9.40 1.01 -8.47
CA PHE A 163 -9.07 -0.22 -7.74
C PHE A 163 -10.33 -0.85 -7.11
N PRO A 164 -10.62 -2.14 -7.41
CA PRO A 164 -11.77 -2.84 -6.81
C PRO A 164 -11.52 -3.20 -5.34
N VAL A 165 -10.27 -3.30 -4.90
CA VAL A 165 -9.93 -3.50 -3.49
C VAL A 165 -8.98 -2.40 -3.02
N VAL A 166 -9.35 -1.72 -1.93
CA VAL A 166 -8.50 -0.71 -1.28
C VAL A 166 -8.32 -1.07 0.20
N VAL A 167 -7.08 -1.26 0.64
CA VAL A 167 -6.73 -1.49 2.05
C VAL A 167 -6.13 -0.22 2.64
N LEU A 168 -6.92 0.49 3.44
CA LEU A 168 -6.55 1.69 4.18
C LEU A 168 -5.88 1.32 5.50
N ALA A 169 -4.58 1.02 5.45
CA ALA A 169 -3.73 0.72 6.61
C ALA A 169 -3.24 2.01 7.31
N CYS A 170 -4.16 2.95 7.52
CA CYS A 170 -3.85 4.31 7.96
C CYS A 170 -4.61 4.78 9.21
N SER A 171 -5.38 3.90 9.88
CA SER A 171 -6.01 4.17 11.17
C SER A 171 -6.75 5.53 11.21
N ASP A 172 -6.35 6.41 12.12
CA ASP A 172 -6.92 7.72 12.44
C ASP A 172 -6.60 8.83 11.43
N TYR A 173 -5.88 8.52 10.34
CA TYR A 173 -5.62 9.52 9.30
C TYR A 173 -6.86 9.77 8.44
N ILE A 174 -7.83 8.86 8.51
CA ILE A 174 -9.15 8.99 7.93
C ILE A 174 -10.17 8.89 9.08
N ASP A 175 -10.97 9.93 9.28
CA ASP A 175 -12.06 9.96 10.25
C ASP A 175 -13.28 9.23 9.69
N ASN A 176 -13.43 7.99 10.13
CA ASN A 176 -14.56 7.15 9.78
C ASN A 176 -15.55 6.94 10.93
N VAL A 177 -15.38 7.69 12.03
CA VAL A 177 -16.27 7.63 13.20
C VAL A 177 -17.28 8.76 13.13
N ASN A 178 -16.82 9.99 12.91
CA ASN A 178 -17.69 11.18 12.91
C ASN A 178 -18.06 11.60 11.48
N ALA A 179 -17.07 11.70 10.60
CA ALA A 179 -17.23 12.25 9.25
C ALA A 179 -17.52 11.18 8.18
N LYS A 180 -17.25 9.90 8.47
CA LYS A 180 -17.40 8.79 7.51
C LYS A 180 -16.66 9.06 6.19
N GLU A 181 -15.46 9.63 6.28
CA GLU A 181 -14.68 10.08 5.11
C GLU A 181 -14.45 8.97 4.08
N ILE A 182 -14.39 7.69 4.49
CA ILE A 182 -14.24 6.57 3.57
C ILE A 182 -15.41 6.50 2.58
N ASN A 183 -16.63 6.75 3.06
CA ASN A 183 -17.82 6.75 2.21
C ASN A 183 -17.74 7.86 1.16
N GLU A 184 -17.29 9.04 1.55
CA GLU A 184 -17.19 10.20 0.65
C GLU A 184 -16.04 10.08 -0.35
N ILE A 185 -14.91 9.50 0.05
CA ILE A 185 -13.72 9.36 -0.79
C ILE A 185 -13.92 8.24 -1.81
N PHE A 186 -14.53 7.12 -1.44
CA PHE A 186 -14.58 5.92 -2.28
C PHE A 186 -15.98 5.52 -2.74
N GLY A 187 -17.02 6.25 -2.34
CA GLY A 187 -18.40 5.94 -2.73
C GLY A 187 -18.93 4.62 -2.13
N VAL A 188 -18.46 4.27 -0.93
CA VAL A 188 -18.80 3.00 -0.25
C VAL A 188 -19.62 3.24 1.02
N THR A 189 -20.17 2.17 1.60
CA THR A 189 -20.85 2.19 2.90
C THR A 189 -20.31 1.07 3.78
N TYR A 190 -20.20 1.33 5.08
CA TYR A 190 -19.82 0.31 6.07
C TYR A 190 -20.81 -0.86 6.08
N ASP A 191 -20.31 -2.09 6.09
CA ASP A 191 -21.14 -3.30 6.00
C ASP A 191 -21.93 -3.62 7.28
N GLY A 192 -21.75 -2.80 8.33
CA GLY A 192 -22.39 -2.97 9.63
C GLY A 192 -21.64 -3.94 10.54
N ASP A 193 -21.95 -3.90 11.83
CA ASP A 193 -21.20 -4.62 12.86
C ASP A 193 -21.28 -6.15 12.74
N GLU A 194 -22.36 -6.68 12.16
CA GLU A 194 -22.55 -8.14 12.00
C GLU A 194 -21.65 -8.74 10.91
N LYS A 195 -21.31 -7.96 9.89
CA LYS A 195 -20.58 -8.45 8.71
C LYS A 195 -19.21 -7.81 8.58
N GLY A 196 -19.13 -6.49 8.75
CA GLY A 196 -17.93 -5.73 8.48
C GLY A 196 -17.04 -5.46 9.67
N LYS A 197 -17.41 -5.86 10.89
CA LYS A 197 -16.58 -5.65 12.09
C LYS A 197 -15.73 -6.87 12.41
N HIS A 198 -14.42 -6.74 12.22
CA HIS A 198 -13.47 -7.78 12.61
C HIS A 198 -12.57 -7.25 13.72
N LEU A 199 -12.92 -7.53 14.97
CA LEU A 199 -12.21 -7.04 16.16
C LEU A 199 -11.50 -8.20 16.89
N TYR A 200 -10.18 -8.15 16.96
CA TYR A 200 -9.35 -9.14 17.66
C TYR A 200 -8.75 -8.53 18.94
N SER A 201 -8.38 -7.24 18.89
CA SER A 201 -8.03 -6.42 20.04
C SER A 201 -8.10 -4.93 19.68
N SER A 202 -7.90 -4.03 20.65
CA SER A 202 -7.82 -2.58 20.38
C SER A 202 -6.74 -2.20 19.37
N GLY A 203 -5.68 -3.01 19.27
CA GLY A 203 -4.59 -2.84 18.31
C GLY A 203 -4.75 -3.60 16.99
N ASN A 204 -5.67 -4.57 16.93
CA ASN A 204 -5.87 -5.47 15.80
C ASN A 204 -7.35 -5.56 15.46
N TRP A 205 -7.74 -4.80 14.44
CA TRP A 205 -9.06 -4.81 13.86
C TRP A 205 -9.01 -4.43 12.39
N PHE A 206 -10.04 -4.81 11.64
CA PHE A 206 -10.34 -4.21 10.35
C PHE A 206 -11.83 -4.11 10.11
N TYR A 207 -12.23 -3.11 9.34
CA TYR A 207 -13.61 -2.84 8.97
C TYR A 207 -13.79 -2.88 7.46
N THR A 208 -14.87 -3.50 6.98
CA THR A 208 -15.15 -3.61 5.55
C THR A 208 -16.29 -2.68 5.13
N HIS A 209 -16.14 -2.15 3.92
CA HIS A 209 -17.10 -1.26 3.28
C HIS A 209 -17.27 -1.68 1.82
N HIS A 210 -18.49 -1.67 1.33
CA HIS A 210 -18.78 -1.92 -0.08
C HIS A 210 -19.50 -0.76 -0.75
N ASP A 211 -19.28 -0.60 -2.05
CA ASP A 211 -20.17 0.23 -2.87
C ASP A 211 -21.53 -0.46 -3.06
N SER A 212 -22.49 0.28 -3.61
CA SER A 212 -23.85 -0.24 -3.81
C SER A 212 -23.92 -1.44 -4.78
N THR A 213 -22.91 -1.61 -5.64
CA THR A 213 -22.84 -2.72 -6.59
C THR A 213 -22.14 -3.95 -6.02
N GLY A 214 -21.42 -3.81 -4.90
CA GLY A 214 -20.57 -4.84 -4.32
C GLY A 214 -19.25 -5.05 -5.06
N GLN A 215 -18.94 -4.29 -6.12
CA GLN A 215 -17.71 -4.45 -6.91
C GLN A 215 -16.48 -3.81 -6.25
N LYS A 216 -16.69 -2.82 -5.38
CA LYS A 216 -15.61 -2.15 -4.65
C LYS A 216 -15.66 -2.52 -3.18
N LEU A 217 -14.54 -3.03 -2.68
CA LEU A 217 -14.27 -3.30 -1.28
C LEU A 217 -13.22 -2.32 -0.75
N VAL A 218 -13.55 -1.62 0.33
CA VAL A 218 -12.60 -0.82 1.09
C VAL A 218 -12.45 -1.39 2.50
N ILE A 219 -11.21 -1.70 2.89
CA ILE A 219 -10.87 -2.23 4.21
C ILE A 219 -10.16 -1.13 5.01
N HIS A 220 -10.71 -0.74 6.15
CA HIS A 220 -10.08 0.18 7.09
C HIS A 220 -9.41 -0.57 8.22
N THR A 221 -8.15 -0.28 8.50
CA THR A 221 -7.40 -0.95 9.57
C THR A 221 -6.30 -0.06 10.13
N ARG A 222 -5.66 -0.50 11.23
CA ARG A 222 -4.46 0.14 11.73
C ARG A 222 -3.29 -0.10 10.77
N GLN A 223 -2.19 0.63 10.98
CA GLN A 223 -0.97 0.39 10.23
C GLN A 223 -0.51 -1.07 10.38
N LEU A 224 -0.29 -1.75 9.26
CA LEU A 224 0.16 -3.13 9.24
C LEU A 224 1.69 -3.18 9.46
N SER A 225 2.13 -3.21 10.72
CA SER A 225 3.55 -3.27 11.10
C SER A 225 3.80 -4.29 12.25
N ALA A 226 4.66 -3.96 13.23
CA ALA A 226 5.31 -4.93 14.12
C ALA A 226 4.36 -5.84 14.92
N ASN A 227 3.17 -5.35 15.31
CA ASN A 227 2.26 -6.03 16.23
C ASN A 227 0.94 -6.48 15.59
N VAL A 228 0.96 -6.72 14.27
CA VAL A 228 -0.18 -7.26 13.52
C VAL A 228 -0.42 -8.71 13.92
N ASP A 229 -1.65 -9.00 14.34
CA ASP A 229 -2.13 -10.34 14.62
C ASP A 229 -2.19 -11.19 13.33
N GLY A 230 -1.61 -12.39 13.38
CA GLY A 230 -1.52 -13.26 12.21
C GLY A 230 -2.87 -13.79 11.74
N LYS A 231 -3.81 -14.02 12.67
CA LYS A 231 -5.15 -14.51 12.37
C LYS A 231 -6.00 -13.41 11.76
N MET A 232 -5.91 -12.18 12.28
CA MET A 232 -6.53 -11.01 11.65
C MET A 232 -6.07 -10.83 10.20
N LEU A 233 -4.77 -10.93 9.95
CA LEU A 233 -4.22 -10.76 8.60
C LEU A 233 -4.65 -11.88 7.65
N GLU A 234 -4.76 -13.11 8.16
CA GLU A 234 -5.28 -14.25 7.42
C GLU A 234 -6.74 -14.06 7.02
N ASP A 235 -7.59 -13.63 7.97
CA ASP A 235 -9.01 -13.42 7.73
C ASP A 235 -9.25 -12.24 6.76
N MET A 236 -8.47 -11.15 6.90
CA MET A 236 -8.45 -10.07 5.91
C MET A 236 -8.09 -10.57 4.51
N GLY A 237 -7.07 -11.43 4.41
CA GLY A 237 -6.67 -12.04 3.13
C GLY A 237 -7.77 -12.90 2.51
N LYS A 238 -8.54 -13.63 3.33
CA LYS A 238 -9.70 -14.41 2.86
C LYS A 238 -10.81 -13.52 2.31
N VAL A 239 -11.16 -12.45 3.03
CA VAL A 239 -12.17 -11.46 2.59
C VAL A 239 -11.78 -10.89 1.22
N ILE A 240 -10.53 -10.43 1.06
CA ILE A 240 -10.04 -9.90 -0.22
C ILE A 240 -10.10 -10.95 -1.32
N ARG A 241 -9.66 -12.18 -1.03
CA ARG A 241 -9.69 -13.29 -2.01
C ARG A 241 -11.11 -13.60 -2.46
N GLU A 242 -12.07 -13.64 -1.54
CA GLU A 242 -13.48 -13.91 -1.84
C GLU A 242 -14.09 -12.80 -2.69
N HIS A 243 -13.82 -11.54 -2.34
CA HIS A 243 -14.24 -10.38 -3.14
C HIS A 243 -13.73 -10.44 -4.56
N LEU A 244 -12.44 -10.71 -4.75
CA LEU A 244 -11.83 -10.78 -6.08
C LEU A 244 -12.42 -11.94 -6.90
N LYS A 245 -12.69 -13.11 -6.29
CA LYS A 245 -13.29 -14.26 -6.98
C LYS A 245 -14.72 -14.00 -7.47
N GLN A 246 -15.49 -13.19 -6.75
CA GLN A 246 -16.87 -12.86 -7.12
C GLN A 246 -16.95 -11.90 -8.31
N HIS A 247 -15.85 -11.19 -8.60
CA HIS A 247 -15.78 -10.09 -9.57
C HIS A 247 -14.63 -10.25 -10.58
N SER A 248 -14.12 -11.47 -10.75
CA SER A 248 -13.12 -11.84 -11.78
C SER A 248 -13.77 -12.25 -13.10
#